data_AF-A0A3M2WYS9-F1
#
_entry.id   AF-A0A3M2WYS9-F1
#
_cell.length_a   1.000
_cell.length_b   1.000
_cell.length_c   1.000
_cell.angle_alpha   90.00
_cell.angle_beta   90.00
_cell.angle_gamma   90.00
#
_symmetry.space_group_name_H-M   'P 1'
#
loop_
_entity.id
_entity.type
_entity.pdbx_description
1 polymer ?
#
loop_
_entity_poly.entity_id
_entity_poly.type
_entity_poly.pdbx_seq_one_letter_code
_entity_poly.pdbx_strand_id
1 'polypeptide(L)' 'GKDHHSRRGLIRMVNQRRKLLDYLKGKDVSRYSALIGRLGLRR' A
#
# COMPACT_ATOMS: atom_id res chain seq x y z
N GLY A 1 7.12 -27.57 -2.62
CA GLY A 1 7.21 -26.14 -2.98
C GLY A 1 5.84 -25.50 -3.05
N LYS A 2 5.32 -25.00 -1.92
CA LYS A 2 3.96 -24.42 -1.84
C LYS A 2 3.89 -22.92 -1.45
N ASP A 3 4.97 -22.31 -1.00
CA ASP A 3 4.91 -20.93 -0.46
C ASP A 3 5.45 -19.82 -1.37
N HIS A 4 6.09 -20.19 -2.49
CA HIS A 4 6.71 -19.20 -3.38
C HIS A 4 5.70 -18.46 -4.27
N HIS A 5 4.58 -19.08 -4.64
CA HIS A 5 3.57 -18.44 -5.47
C HIS A 5 2.70 -17.48 -4.64
N SER A 6 2.35 -17.87 -3.41
CA SER A 6 1.55 -17.07 -2.48
C SER A 6 2.30 -15.82 -2.00
N ARG A 7 3.59 -15.96 -1.66
CA ARG A 7 4.45 -14.84 -1.25
C ARG A 7 4.63 -13.80 -2.36
N ARG A 8 4.86 -14.23 -3.60
CA ARG A 8 4.99 -13.32 -4.76
C ARG A 8 3.68 -12.57 -5.02
N GLY A 9 2.54 -13.24 -4.91
CA GLY A 9 1.23 -12.61 -5.02
C GLY A 9 1.03 -11.52 -3.95
N LEU A 10 1.35 -11.84 -2.70
CA LEU A 10 1.26 -10.88 -1.59
C LEU A 10 2.17 -9.66 -1.82
N ILE A 11 3.43 -9.88 -2.18
CA ILE A 11 4.37 -8.78 -2.46
C ILE A 11 3.87 -7.91 -3.61
N ARG A 12 3.28 -8.51 -4.65
CA ARG A 12 2.69 -7.76 -5.77
C ARG A 12 1.54 -6.86 -5.30
N MET A 13 0.64 -7.38 -4.47
CA MET A 13 -0.49 -6.63 -3.91
C MET A 13 -0.01 -5.48 -3.00
N VAL A 14 1.00 -5.73 -2.17
CA VAL A 14 1.60 -4.70 -1.31
C VAL A 14 2.25 -3.59 -2.15
N ASN A 15 2.99 -3.94 -3.20
CA ASN A 15 3.61 -2.97 -4.10
C ASN A 15 2.58 -2.14 -4.87
N GLN A 16 1.49 -2.76 -5.33
CA GLN A 16 0.40 -2.05 -5.99
C GLN A 16 -0.26 -1.04 -5.05
N ARG A 17 -0.56 -1.45 -3.81
CA ARG A 17 -1.09 -0.55 -2.79
C ARG A 17 -0.15 0.62 -2.52
N ARG A 18 1.16 0.37 -2.44
CA ARG A 18 2.18 1.41 -2.22
C ARG A 18 2.14 2.46 -3.33
N LYS A 19 2.14 2.05 -4.60
CA LYS A 19 2.06 2.96 -5.75
C LYS A 19 0.82 3.86 -5.70
N LEU A 20 -0.34 3.30 -5.35
CA LEU A 20 -1.58 4.08 -5.23
C LEU A 20 -1.51 5.10 -4.09
N LEU A 21 -0.93 4.72 -2.95
CA LEU A 21 -0.74 5.62 -1.82
C LEU A 21 0.27 6.74 -2.15
N ASP A 22 1.35 6.42 -2.88
CA ASP A 22 2.33 7.43 -3.31
C ASP A 22 1.72 8.42 -4.33
N TYR A 23 0.90 7.93 -5.26
CA TYR A 23 0.14 8.78 -6.18
C TYR A 23 -0.84 9.70 -5.42
N LEU A 24 -1.59 9.14 -4.47
CA LEU A 24 -2.51 9.92 -3.64
C LEU A 24 -1.77 10.97 -2.82
N LYS A 25 -0.61 10.63 -2.26
CA LYS A 25 0.23 11.56 -1.50
C LYS A 25 0.69 12.75 -2.36
N GLY A 26 1.11 12.51 -3.61
CA GLY A 26 1.53 13.58 -4.52
C GLY A 26 0.38 14.47 -4.98
N LYS A 27 -0.85 13.94 -5.02
CA LYS A 27 -2.05 14.68 -5.44
C LYS A 27 -2.72 15.43 -4.28
N ASP A 28 -2.81 14.81 -3.11
CA ASP A 28 -3.50 15.32 -1.93
C ASP A 28 -2.94 14.68 -0.66
N VAL A 29 -2.04 15.43 0.00
CA VAL A 29 -1.39 15.01 1.25
C VAL A 29 -2.39 14.86 2.40
N SER A 30 -3.47 15.65 2.41
CA SER A 30 -4.49 15.61 3.47
C SER A 30 -5.29 14.31 3.41
N ARG A 31 -5.78 13.95 2.21
CA ARG A 31 -6.45 12.65 1.98
C ARG A 31 -5.53 11.47 2.26
N TYR A 32 -4.27 11.54 1.85
CA TYR A 32 -3.29 10.51 2.17
C TYR A 32 -3.15 10.32 3.68
N SER A 33 -2.98 11.41 4.44
CA SER A 33 -2.79 11.38 5.89
C SER A 33 -4.02 10.84 6.64
N ALA A 34 -5.23 11.26 6.22
CA ALA A 34 -6.47 10.73 6.77
C ALA A 34 -6.65 9.23 6.47
N LEU A 35 -6.31 8.79 5.26
CA LEU A 35 -6.44 7.39 4.84
C LEU A 35 -5.48 6.47 5.60
N ILE A 36 -4.19 6.84 5.71
CA ILE A 36 -3.22 6.03 6.45
C ILE A 36 -3.54 6.00 7.96
N GLY A 37 -4.04 7.11 8.51
CA GLY A 37 -4.49 7.19 9.90
C GLY A 37 -5.68 6.27 10.17
N ARG A 38 -6.69 6.28 9.28
CA ARG A 38 -7.85 5.38 9.37
C ARG A 38 -7.48 3.91 9.24
N LEU A 39 -6.49 3.58 8.40
CA LEU A 39 -6.06 2.21 8.17
C LEU A 39 -5.00 1.73 9.19
N GLY A 40 -4.56 2.57 10.12
CA GLY A 40 -3.49 2.24 11.08
C GLY A 40 -2.14 1.92 10.41
N LEU A 41 -1.94 2.39 9.17
CA LEU A 41 -0.73 2.12 8.41
C LEU A 41 0.35 3.11 8.83
N ARG A 42 1.35 2.64 9.57
CA ARG A 42 2.58 3.41 9.83
C ARG A 42 3.64 3.10 8.77
N ARG A 43 4.45 4.13 8.47
CA ARG A 43 5.56 4.06 7.53
C ARG A 43 6.80 3.50 8.20
#